data_AF-A0A541CI03-F1
#
_entry.id   AF-A0A541CI03-F1
#
_cell.length_a   1.000
_cell.length_b   1.000
_cell.length_c   1.000
_cell.angle_alpha   90.00
_cell.angle_beta   90.00
_cell.angle_gamma   90.00
#
_symmetry.space_group_name_H-M   'P 1'
#
loop_
_entity.id
_entity.type
_entity.pdbx_description
1 polymer ?
#
loop_
_entity_poly.entity_id
_entity_poly.type
_entity_poly.pdbx_seq_one_letter_code
_entity_poly.pdbx_strand_id
1 'polypeptide(L)'
;MTQFIPFSRDQAFLLPPEAKDWLPADDVAHVVVVAVDRVPLGAFAVRPIPGGKPQYHPRLLLALLIYAYANGIFSSRRIERATHRDLGVRYVAANLHPDHDTIAAFRRANRAAFEAAFLQVLLLAKESGLLRLGTVAIDGTKLDANASKLRSVRYDRAKELRATLAADIAALTAKAEAADAEGQPDPQALPAEIARREALKARLDAACARLEEQARAEAEAAQPEYEVKQAAYDARKGRRRGRPPKSPEDDPPPTRQSNLTDPDSALMRRSDAHDYRQAYNAQAVVCAEGSQLILATNLTACPSDAPSFAATILGMKDGIGLPATVIADTGFASGDAVAALEAKGIEPLVAIGRTQPDRPYDFRPPPDPKPPRRISEPWRLKMLAKLETEDAKKLYARRRQTVEPVFGIIKAALGFVRFHLRSLAKVRAEWTLIALAYNCRRLHRLQQA
;
A
#
# COMPACT_ATOMS: atom_id res chain seq x y z
N MET A 1 0.88 -8.38 -59.13
CA MET A 1 1.20 -7.05 -58.55
C MET A 1 0.52 -6.97 -57.20
N THR A 2 1.25 -6.64 -56.14
CA THR A 2 0.67 -6.49 -54.80
C THR A 2 -0.06 -5.14 -54.73
N GLN A 3 -1.35 -5.14 -54.41
CA GLN A 3 -2.11 -3.93 -54.17
C GLN A 3 -2.02 -3.54 -52.69
N PHE A 4 -1.67 -2.29 -52.42
CA PHE A 4 -1.67 -1.71 -51.09
C PHE A 4 -2.87 -0.78 -50.92
N ILE A 5 -3.38 -0.69 -49.69
CA ILE A 5 -4.41 0.29 -49.33
C ILE A 5 -3.76 1.68 -49.26
N PRO A 6 -4.24 2.69 -50.02
CA PRO A 6 -3.70 4.05 -49.92
C PRO A 6 -4.06 4.68 -48.57
N PHE A 7 -3.16 5.48 -48.01
CA PHE A 7 -3.40 6.20 -46.74
C PHE A 7 -3.05 7.69 -46.89
N SER A 8 -3.83 8.57 -46.26
CA SER A 8 -3.59 10.02 -46.18
C SER A 8 -3.74 10.51 -44.74
N ARG A 9 -2.80 11.33 -44.27
CA ARG A 9 -2.83 11.90 -42.90
C ARG A 9 -3.69 13.15 -42.79
N ASP A 10 -4.00 13.76 -43.93
CA ASP A 10 -4.82 14.97 -44.03
C ASP A 10 -6.29 14.64 -44.34
N GLN A 11 -6.67 13.37 -44.26
CA GLN A 11 -8.05 12.92 -44.46
C GLN A 11 -8.95 13.50 -43.36
N ALA A 12 -9.82 14.43 -43.74
CA ALA A 12 -10.82 15.00 -42.85
C ALA A 12 -12.05 14.09 -42.72
N PHE A 13 -12.70 14.12 -41.55
CA PHE A 13 -14.03 13.54 -41.35
C PHE A 13 -15.10 14.49 -41.87
N LEU A 14 -16.15 13.95 -42.49
CA LEU A 14 -17.31 14.73 -42.95
C LEU A 14 -18.09 15.33 -41.77
N LEU A 15 -18.24 14.56 -40.69
CA LEU A 15 -18.82 14.99 -39.41
C LEU A 15 -17.87 14.57 -38.28
N PRO A 16 -17.79 15.33 -37.17
CA PRO A 16 -17.00 14.91 -36.02
C PRO A 16 -17.49 13.56 -35.48
N PRO A 17 -16.66 12.51 -35.48
CA PRO A 17 -17.04 11.21 -34.95
C PRO A 17 -17.23 11.28 -33.43
N GLU A 18 -18.09 10.42 -32.87
CA GLU A 18 -18.21 10.33 -31.43
C GLU A 18 -16.99 9.63 -30.83
N ALA A 19 -16.57 10.02 -29.63
CA ALA A 19 -15.40 9.41 -28.98
C ALA A 19 -15.58 7.89 -28.75
N LYS A 20 -16.82 7.42 -28.60
CA LYS A 20 -17.15 6.00 -28.42
C LYS A 20 -16.93 5.19 -29.69
N ASP A 21 -17.05 5.80 -30.88
CA ASP A 21 -16.95 5.09 -32.16
C ASP A 21 -15.52 4.63 -32.46
N TRP A 22 -14.55 5.29 -31.85
CA TRP A 22 -13.12 4.97 -31.92
C TRP A 22 -12.69 3.89 -30.93
N LEU A 23 -13.56 3.58 -29.97
CA LEU A 23 -13.25 2.68 -28.89
C LEU A 23 -13.93 1.33 -29.15
N PRO A 24 -13.20 0.21 -29.13
CA PRO A 24 -13.81 -1.11 -29.25
C PRO A 24 -14.91 -1.32 -28.21
N ALA A 25 -15.95 -2.06 -28.58
CA ALA A 25 -17.06 -2.39 -27.69
C ALA A 25 -16.59 -3.21 -26.46
N ASP A 26 -15.48 -3.92 -26.62
CA ASP A 26 -14.79 -4.70 -25.60
C ASP A 26 -13.65 -3.93 -24.92
N ASP A 27 -13.67 -2.60 -24.87
CA ASP A 27 -12.66 -1.86 -24.09
C ASP A 27 -13.02 -1.81 -22.58
N VAL A 28 -12.00 -1.89 -21.72
CA VAL A 28 -12.15 -1.78 -20.25
C VAL A 28 -12.74 -0.43 -19.82
N ALA A 29 -12.64 0.63 -20.63
CA ALA A 29 -13.21 1.93 -20.34
C ALA A 29 -14.72 1.86 -20.07
N HIS A 30 -15.45 1.01 -20.79
CA HIS A 30 -16.89 0.84 -20.60
C HIS A 30 -17.22 0.31 -19.20
N VAL A 31 -16.46 -0.69 -18.74
CA VAL A 31 -16.59 -1.23 -17.37
C VAL A 31 -16.28 -0.16 -16.33
N VAL A 32 -15.24 0.65 -16.56
CA VAL A 32 -14.85 1.72 -15.64
C VAL A 32 -15.94 2.79 -15.53
N VAL A 33 -16.49 3.26 -16.66
CA VAL A 33 -17.54 4.29 -16.67
C VAL A 33 -18.79 3.79 -15.94
N VAL A 34 -19.27 2.59 -16.26
CA VAL A 34 -20.46 1.99 -15.61
C VAL A 34 -20.25 1.81 -14.10
N ALA A 35 -19.08 1.34 -13.68
CA ALA A 35 -18.78 1.17 -12.25
C ALA A 35 -18.77 2.50 -11.49
N VAL A 36 -18.22 3.55 -12.10
CA VAL A 36 -18.11 4.87 -11.47
C VAL A 36 -19.46 5.59 -11.43
N ASP A 37 -20.34 5.37 -12.40
CA ASP A 37 -21.69 5.95 -12.40
C ASP A 37 -22.58 5.43 -11.27
N ARG A 38 -22.28 4.25 -10.73
CA ARG A 38 -22.96 3.70 -9.54
C ARG A 38 -22.46 4.31 -8.23
N VAL A 39 -21.34 5.04 -8.23
CA VAL A 39 -20.78 5.62 -6.99
C VAL A 39 -21.63 6.83 -6.56
N PRO A 40 -22.17 6.84 -5.33
CA PRO A 40 -23.00 7.94 -4.86
C PRO A 40 -22.18 9.22 -4.74
N LEU A 41 -22.77 10.36 -5.14
CA LEU A 41 -22.09 11.66 -5.12
C LEU A 41 -21.64 12.08 -3.70
N GLY A 42 -22.35 11.62 -2.67
CA GLY A 42 -21.98 11.86 -1.26
C GLY A 42 -20.67 11.19 -0.82
N ALA A 43 -20.14 10.23 -1.57
CA ALA A 43 -18.85 9.60 -1.27
C ALA A 43 -17.64 10.47 -1.69
N PHE A 44 -17.86 11.51 -2.50
CA PHE A 44 -16.79 12.36 -3.00
C PHE A 44 -16.56 13.56 -2.10
N ALA A 45 -15.29 13.82 -1.80
CA ALA A 45 -14.86 15.03 -1.11
C ALA A 45 -14.76 16.18 -2.12
N VAL A 46 -15.89 16.83 -2.40
CA VAL A 46 -15.98 17.99 -3.28
C VAL A 46 -15.92 19.26 -2.44
N ARG A 47 -14.98 20.16 -2.74
CA ARG A 47 -14.93 21.47 -2.07
C ARG A 47 -15.97 22.39 -2.71
N PRO A 48 -16.92 22.94 -1.94
CA PRO A 48 -17.81 23.97 -2.47
C PRO A 48 -16.96 25.20 -2.80
N ILE A 49 -17.08 25.70 -4.02
CA ILE A 49 -16.39 26.92 -4.45
C ILE A 49 -17.47 27.98 -4.71
N PRO A 50 -17.54 29.06 -3.92
CA PRO A 50 -18.55 30.11 -4.06
C PRO A 50 -18.35 31.03 -5.29
N GLY A 51 -17.28 30.84 -6.07
CA GLY A 51 -17.04 31.53 -7.34
C GLY A 51 -15.71 31.11 -7.98
N GLY A 52 -15.60 31.21 -9.31
CA GLY A 52 -14.40 30.82 -10.07
C GLY A 52 -14.71 29.92 -11.27
N LYS A 53 -13.68 29.27 -11.82
CA LYS A 53 -13.85 28.32 -12.94
C LYS A 53 -14.72 27.12 -12.48
N PRO A 54 -15.64 26.63 -13.33
CA PRO A 54 -16.40 25.42 -13.04
C PRO A 54 -15.48 24.24 -12.71
N GLN A 55 -15.88 23.44 -11.72
CA GLN A 55 -15.14 22.24 -11.35
C GLN A 55 -15.50 21.07 -12.28
N TYR A 56 -14.53 20.19 -12.54
CA TYR A 56 -14.80 18.93 -13.22
C TYR A 56 -15.70 18.04 -12.36
N HIS A 57 -16.56 17.27 -13.02
CA HIS A 57 -17.42 16.33 -12.35
C HIS A 57 -16.59 15.24 -11.63
N PRO A 58 -16.86 14.92 -10.34
CA PRO A 58 -15.99 14.04 -9.55
C PRO A 58 -15.96 12.61 -10.08
N ARG A 59 -17.05 12.12 -10.69
CA ARG A 59 -17.07 10.81 -11.37
C ARG A 59 -16.14 10.78 -12.58
N LEU A 60 -16.02 11.87 -13.34
CA LEU A 60 -15.10 11.94 -14.47
C LEU A 60 -13.65 11.81 -14.01
N LEU A 61 -13.27 12.53 -12.94
CA LEU A 61 -11.93 12.44 -12.37
C LEU A 61 -11.62 11.05 -11.80
N LEU A 62 -12.61 10.39 -11.19
CA LEU A 62 -12.47 9.04 -10.68
C LEU A 62 -12.29 8.02 -11.83
N ALA A 63 -13.14 8.07 -12.85
CA ALA A 63 -13.04 7.20 -14.02
C ALA A 63 -11.70 7.37 -14.73
N LEU A 64 -11.26 8.62 -14.91
CA LEU A 64 -9.95 8.96 -15.47
C LEU A 64 -8.80 8.32 -14.69
N LEU A 65 -8.82 8.41 -13.35
CA LEU A 65 -7.79 7.79 -12.51
C LEU A 65 -7.79 6.26 -12.60
N ILE A 66 -8.97 5.62 -12.52
CA ILE A 66 -9.08 4.16 -12.59
C ILE A 66 -8.58 3.65 -13.93
N TYR A 67 -9.04 4.26 -15.03
CA TYR A 67 -8.66 3.86 -16.38
C TYR A 67 -7.16 4.07 -16.63
N ALA A 68 -6.61 5.20 -16.20
CA ALA A 68 -5.18 5.46 -16.32
C ALA A 68 -4.34 4.44 -15.52
N TYR A 69 -4.76 4.12 -14.29
CA TYR A 69 -4.08 3.13 -13.45
C TYR A 69 -4.17 1.72 -14.05
N ALA A 70 -5.31 1.35 -14.67
CA ALA A 70 -5.49 0.06 -15.34
C ALA A 70 -4.58 -0.12 -16.56
N ASN A 71 -4.18 1.00 -17.16
CA ASN A 71 -3.24 1.08 -18.30
C ASN A 71 -1.79 1.40 -17.88
N GLY A 72 -1.46 1.38 -16.58
CA GLY A 72 -0.09 1.60 -16.09
C GLY A 72 0.39 3.05 -16.13
N ILE A 73 -0.54 4.02 -16.16
CA ILE A 73 -0.25 5.46 -16.18
C ILE A 73 -0.59 6.07 -14.81
N PHE A 74 0.41 6.22 -13.95
CA PHE A 74 0.20 6.65 -12.55
C PHE A 74 0.53 8.13 -12.26
N SER A 75 1.41 8.74 -13.06
CA SER A 75 1.83 10.13 -12.86
C SER A 75 0.75 11.09 -13.34
N SER A 76 0.27 12.01 -12.50
CA SER A 76 -0.75 13.00 -12.87
C SER A 76 -0.39 13.78 -14.14
N ARG A 77 0.90 14.13 -14.34
CA ARG A 77 1.38 14.78 -15.58
C ARG A 77 1.37 13.87 -16.81
N ARG A 78 1.51 12.55 -16.62
CA ARG A 78 1.34 11.57 -17.71
C ARG A 78 -0.15 11.37 -18.01
N ILE A 79 -1.00 11.36 -17.00
CA ILE A 79 -2.46 11.26 -17.15
C ILE A 79 -2.98 12.49 -17.92
N GLU A 80 -2.61 13.71 -17.50
CA GLU A 80 -2.92 14.94 -18.24
C GLU A 80 -2.51 14.84 -19.71
N ARG A 81 -1.25 14.48 -20.00
CA ARG A 81 -0.78 14.28 -21.38
C ARG A 81 -1.56 13.20 -22.14
N ALA A 82 -1.97 12.13 -21.46
CA ALA A 82 -2.76 11.06 -22.06
C ALA A 82 -4.15 11.55 -22.47
N THR A 83 -4.74 12.51 -21.76
CA THR A 83 -6.02 13.12 -22.18
C THR A 83 -5.93 13.79 -23.56
N HIS A 84 -4.75 14.13 -24.06
CA HIS A 84 -4.59 14.68 -25.41
C HIS A 84 -4.23 13.64 -26.48
N ARG A 85 -3.69 12.48 -26.08
CA ARG A 85 -3.00 11.54 -27.00
C ARG A 85 -3.65 10.17 -27.10
N ASP A 86 -4.33 9.74 -26.04
CA ASP A 86 -4.88 8.40 -25.92
C ASP A 86 -6.40 8.42 -26.10
N LEU A 87 -6.91 7.62 -27.04
CA LEU A 87 -8.33 7.62 -27.39
C LEU A 87 -9.21 7.12 -26.25
N GLY A 88 -8.79 6.08 -25.53
CA GLY A 88 -9.54 5.54 -24.39
C GLY A 88 -9.57 6.53 -23.23
N VAL A 89 -8.45 7.20 -22.95
CA VAL A 89 -8.40 8.27 -21.93
C VAL A 89 -9.29 9.44 -22.34
N ARG A 90 -9.30 9.82 -23.63
CA ARG A 90 -10.19 10.87 -24.14
C ARG A 90 -11.66 10.50 -24.00
N TYR A 91 -12.03 9.26 -24.30
CA TYR A 91 -13.39 8.77 -24.09
C TYR A 91 -13.81 8.88 -22.62
N VAL A 92 -13.00 8.34 -21.71
CA VAL A 92 -13.27 8.37 -20.26
C VAL A 92 -13.32 9.79 -19.71
N ALA A 93 -12.47 10.68 -20.21
CA ALA A 93 -12.45 12.08 -19.83
C ALA A 93 -13.50 12.94 -20.56
N ALA A 94 -14.40 12.35 -21.36
CA ALA A 94 -15.37 13.07 -22.19
C ALA A 94 -14.72 14.19 -23.03
N ASN A 95 -13.51 13.93 -23.55
CA ASN A 95 -12.66 14.87 -24.28
C ASN A 95 -12.31 16.16 -23.50
N LEU A 96 -12.38 16.13 -22.17
CA LEU A 96 -11.87 17.18 -21.29
C LEU A 96 -10.42 16.90 -20.90
N HIS A 97 -9.71 17.96 -20.53
CA HIS A 97 -8.27 17.91 -20.19
C HIS A 97 -7.99 18.49 -18.80
N PRO A 98 -8.37 17.80 -17.70
CA PRO A 98 -8.01 18.24 -16.36
C PRO A 98 -6.48 18.31 -16.20
N ASP A 99 -5.98 19.42 -15.66
CA ASP A 99 -4.55 19.58 -15.38
C ASP A 99 -4.05 18.62 -14.29
N HIS A 100 -2.74 18.38 -14.27
CA HIS A 100 -2.12 17.49 -13.29
C HIS A 100 -2.35 17.89 -11.84
N ASP A 101 -2.55 19.17 -11.54
CA ASP A 101 -2.78 19.66 -10.18
C ASP A 101 -4.17 19.29 -9.70
N THR A 102 -5.17 19.42 -10.56
CA THR A 102 -6.55 18.97 -10.37
C THR A 102 -6.59 17.47 -10.13
N ILE A 103 -5.93 16.69 -10.99
CA ILE A 103 -5.84 15.23 -10.85
C ILE A 103 -5.14 14.85 -9.54
N ALA A 104 -4.03 15.53 -9.20
CA ALA A 104 -3.27 15.24 -7.99
C ALA A 104 -4.05 15.63 -6.71
N ALA A 105 -4.77 16.75 -6.73
CA ALA A 105 -5.62 17.20 -5.64
C ALA A 105 -6.78 16.21 -5.41
N PHE A 106 -7.48 15.83 -6.48
CA PHE A 106 -8.56 14.84 -6.40
C PHE A 106 -8.07 13.51 -5.82
N ARG A 107 -6.92 13.01 -6.31
CA ARG A 107 -6.31 11.77 -5.83
C ARG A 107 -5.95 11.78 -4.34
N ARG A 108 -5.57 12.94 -3.79
CA ARG A 108 -5.19 13.08 -2.36
C ARG A 108 -6.39 13.18 -1.43
N ALA A 109 -7.54 13.64 -1.92
CA ALA A 109 -8.70 13.98 -1.09
C ALA A 109 -9.81 12.92 -1.10
N ASN A 110 -9.93 12.11 -2.15
CA ASN A 110 -11.12 11.29 -2.42
C ASN A 110 -10.98 9.81 -2.02
N ARG A 111 -10.38 9.52 -0.86
CA ARG A 111 -10.23 8.13 -0.37
C ARG A 111 -11.56 7.40 -0.26
N ALA A 112 -12.58 8.04 0.33
CA ALA A 112 -13.91 7.44 0.50
C ALA A 112 -14.54 7.06 -0.85
N ALA A 113 -14.35 7.87 -1.89
CA ALA A 113 -14.82 7.55 -3.22
C ALA A 113 -14.12 6.32 -3.82
N PHE A 114 -12.82 6.11 -3.54
CA PHE A 114 -12.09 4.92 -3.99
C PHE A 114 -12.60 3.66 -3.30
N GLU A 115 -12.85 3.72 -1.99
CA GLU A 115 -13.41 2.61 -1.21
C GLU A 115 -14.84 2.29 -1.67
N ALA A 116 -15.67 3.32 -1.90
CA ALA A 116 -17.02 3.15 -2.44
C ALA A 116 -17.00 2.52 -3.85
N ALA A 117 -16.14 3.01 -4.75
CA ALA A 117 -16.00 2.46 -6.09
C ALA A 117 -15.48 1.02 -6.09
N PHE A 118 -14.54 0.71 -5.21
CA PHE A 118 -14.03 -0.65 -5.00
C PHE A 118 -15.17 -1.61 -4.59
N LEU A 119 -16.02 -1.19 -3.66
CA LEU A 119 -17.21 -1.96 -3.29
C LEU A 119 -18.18 -2.14 -4.47
N GLN A 120 -18.47 -1.07 -5.22
CA GLN A 120 -19.39 -1.13 -6.38
C GLN A 120 -18.92 -2.11 -7.46
N VAL A 121 -17.61 -2.16 -7.74
CA VAL A 121 -17.04 -3.14 -8.69
C VAL A 121 -17.21 -4.58 -8.21
N LEU A 122 -17.07 -4.82 -6.90
CA LEU A 122 -17.27 -6.16 -6.33
C LEU A 122 -18.74 -6.57 -6.30
N LEU A 123 -19.65 -5.64 -6.03
CA LEU A 123 -21.09 -5.88 -6.13
C LEU A 123 -21.49 -6.20 -7.57
N LEU A 124 -20.99 -5.44 -8.55
CA LEU A 124 -21.14 -5.73 -9.97
C LEU A 124 -20.67 -7.16 -10.34
N ALA A 125 -19.50 -7.57 -9.84
CA ALA A 125 -18.97 -8.90 -10.07
C ALA A 125 -19.84 -10.00 -9.42
N LYS A 126 -20.44 -9.72 -8.26
CA LYS A 126 -21.36 -10.63 -7.56
C LYS A 126 -22.69 -10.76 -8.30
N GLU A 127 -23.28 -9.64 -8.71
CA GLU A 127 -24.52 -9.57 -9.51
C GLU A 127 -24.37 -10.33 -10.84
N SER A 128 -23.18 -10.24 -11.45
CA SER A 128 -22.86 -10.93 -12.71
C SER A 128 -22.50 -12.42 -12.53
N GLY A 129 -22.52 -12.96 -11.31
CA GLY A 129 -22.16 -14.35 -11.01
C GLY A 129 -20.66 -14.68 -11.14
N LEU A 130 -19.81 -13.67 -11.35
CA LEU A 130 -18.35 -13.79 -11.54
C LEU A 130 -17.57 -13.85 -10.23
N LEU A 131 -18.20 -13.45 -9.12
CA LEU A 131 -17.61 -13.50 -7.78
C LEU A 131 -18.33 -14.52 -6.89
N ARG A 132 -17.56 -15.49 -6.37
CA ARG A 132 -17.99 -16.45 -5.35
C ARG A 132 -17.10 -16.30 -4.11
N LEU A 133 -17.71 -16.40 -2.93
CA LEU A 133 -17.09 -16.13 -1.63
C LEU A 133 -16.90 -17.41 -0.80
N GLY A 134 -16.40 -18.49 -1.40
CA GLY A 134 -16.00 -19.67 -0.62
C GLY A 134 -14.56 -19.54 -0.11
N THR A 135 -13.58 -19.78 -0.98
CA THR A 135 -12.15 -19.74 -0.61
C THR A 135 -11.47 -18.44 -1.03
N VAL A 136 -10.69 -17.84 -0.13
CA VAL A 136 -9.85 -16.67 -0.41
C VAL A 136 -8.41 -16.90 0.01
N ALA A 137 -7.47 -16.22 -0.63
CA ALA A 137 -6.06 -16.20 -0.26
C ALA A 137 -5.64 -14.79 0.14
N ILE A 138 -4.94 -14.64 1.27
CA ILE A 138 -4.31 -13.39 1.67
C ILE A 138 -2.80 -13.50 1.53
N ASP A 139 -2.19 -12.44 1.00
CA ASP A 139 -0.74 -12.32 1.00
C ASP A 139 -0.30 -10.86 1.05
N GLY A 140 0.93 -10.66 1.50
CA GLY A 140 1.58 -9.36 1.63
C GLY A 140 2.62 -9.14 0.54
N THR A 141 2.71 -7.90 0.05
CA THR A 141 3.72 -7.53 -0.92
C THR A 141 4.33 -6.19 -0.59
N LYS A 142 5.65 -6.16 -0.54
CA LYS A 142 6.40 -4.93 -0.27
C LYS A 142 6.48 -4.07 -1.54
N LEU A 143 6.04 -2.82 -1.44
CA LEU A 143 6.08 -1.80 -2.50
C LEU A 143 6.84 -0.56 -2.00
N ASP A 144 7.61 0.06 -2.88
CA ASP A 144 8.47 1.18 -2.49
C ASP A 144 7.65 2.41 -2.08
N ALA A 145 8.07 3.09 -1.02
CA ALA A 145 7.49 4.36 -0.63
C ALA A 145 7.97 5.49 -1.57
N ASN A 146 7.25 6.62 -1.59
CA ASN A 146 7.72 7.84 -2.26
C ASN A 146 8.76 8.60 -1.39
N ALA A 147 9.77 7.86 -0.93
CA ALA A 147 10.85 8.34 -0.09
C ALA A 147 12.12 7.52 -0.31
N SER A 148 13.27 8.17 -0.18
CA SER A 148 14.57 7.51 -0.26
C SER A 148 15.00 7.01 1.11
N LYS A 149 15.61 5.82 1.18
CA LYS A 149 16.24 5.28 2.39
C LYS A 149 17.36 6.18 2.93
N LEU A 150 18.00 6.97 2.06
CA LEU A 150 19.06 7.91 2.44
C LEU A 150 18.52 9.14 3.20
N ARG A 151 17.20 9.34 3.20
CA ARG A 151 16.53 10.39 3.99
C ARG A 151 16.09 9.90 5.37
N SER A 152 16.44 8.67 5.74
CA SER A 152 16.23 8.15 7.10
C SER A 152 17.36 8.61 8.00
N VAL A 153 17.00 9.17 9.16
CA VAL A 153 17.94 9.71 10.15
C VAL A 153 17.70 9.00 11.47
N ARG A 154 18.79 8.63 12.16
CA ARG A 154 18.76 8.05 13.50
C ARG A 154 18.44 9.13 14.54
N TYR A 155 17.83 8.73 15.66
CA TYR A 155 17.41 9.66 16.71
C TYR A 155 18.58 10.44 17.31
N ASP A 156 19.70 9.76 17.62
CA ASP A 156 20.93 10.39 18.11
C ASP A 156 21.46 11.45 17.13
N ARG A 157 21.61 11.07 15.86
CA ARG A 157 22.09 11.95 14.81
C ARG A 157 21.14 13.11 14.54
N ALA A 158 19.82 12.90 14.68
CA ALA A 158 18.84 13.96 14.53
C ALA A 158 19.02 15.03 15.62
N LYS A 159 19.29 14.64 16.88
CA LYS A 159 19.58 15.59 17.96
C LYS A 159 20.85 16.40 17.69
N GLU A 160 21.92 15.74 17.26
CA GLU A 160 23.18 16.42 16.87
C GLU A 160 22.96 17.43 15.75
N LEU A 161 22.30 17.01 14.66
CA LEU A 161 22.03 17.87 13.51
C LEU A 161 21.14 19.07 13.86
N ARG A 162 20.18 18.90 14.78
CA ARG A 162 19.35 20.02 15.27
C ARG A 162 20.20 21.08 15.96
N ALA A 163 21.15 20.65 16.80
CA ALA A 163 22.06 21.57 17.49
C ALA A 163 22.99 22.29 16.49
N THR A 164 23.58 21.57 15.54
CA THR A 164 24.42 22.17 14.49
C THR A 164 23.63 23.17 13.64
N LEU A 165 22.43 22.81 13.18
CA LEU A 165 21.59 23.70 12.38
C LEU A 165 21.17 24.95 13.14
N ALA A 166 20.90 24.84 14.45
CA ALA A 166 20.58 26.02 15.27
C ALA A 166 21.76 26.99 15.34
N ALA A 167 22.99 26.49 15.51
CA ALA A 167 24.20 27.31 15.49
C ALA A 167 24.45 27.92 14.10
N ASP A 168 24.26 27.16 13.02
CA ASP A 168 24.42 27.62 11.64
C ASP A 168 23.41 28.72 11.28
N ILE A 169 22.15 28.58 11.71
CA ILE A 169 21.11 29.59 11.50
C ILE A 169 21.50 30.87 12.24
N ALA A 170 21.87 30.78 13.53
CA ALA A 170 22.30 31.95 14.30
C ALA A 170 23.49 32.68 13.66
N ALA A 171 24.48 31.93 13.15
CA ALA A 171 25.64 32.50 12.46
C ALA A 171 25.27 33.15 11.12
N LEU A 172 24.34 32.59 10.35
CA LEU A 172 23.87 33.18 9.11
C LEU A 172 23.00 34.42 9.34
N THR A 173 22.12 34.39 10.35
CA THR A 173 21.29 35.55 10.71
C THR A 173 22.17 36.72 11.17
N ALA A 174 23.18 36.48 12.00
CA ALA A 174 24.13 37.52 12.40
C ALA A 174 24.90 38.12 11.21
N LYS A 175 25.24 37.31 10.20
CA LYS A 175 25.88 37.78 8.96
C LYS A 175 24.92 38.61 8.08
N ALA A 176 23.65 38.21 8.01
CA ALA A 176 22.63 38.97 7.28
C ALA A 176 22.39 40.33 7.95
N GLU A 177 22.25 40.36 9.27
CA GLU A 177 22.11 41.61 10.05
C GLU A 177 23.32 42.55 9.88
N ALA A 178 24.54 42.00 9.87
CA ALA A 178 25.76 42.79 9.63
C ALA A 178 25.82 43.35 8.19
N ALA A 179 25.42 42.56 7.19
CA ALA A 179 25.38 43.01 5.79
C ALA A 179 24.34 44.12 5.57
N ASP A 180 23.17 44.01 6.21
CA ASP A 180 22.12 45.03 6.20
C ASP A 180 22.59 46.34 6.86
N ALA A 181 23.35 46.24 7.96
CA ALA A 181 23.92 47.41 8.65
C ALA A 181 25.02 48.13 7.84
N GLU A 182 25.75 47.40 6.98
CA GLU A 182 26.85 47.94 6.16
C GLU A 182 26.40 48.47 4.78
N GLY A 183 25.11 48.36 4.45
CA GLY A 183 24.54 48.87 3.19
C GLY A 183 25.08 48.18 1.93
N GLN A 184 25.63 46.97 2.06
CA GLN A 184 26.11 46.18 0.92
C GLN A 184 24.92 45.51 0.21
N PRO A 185 24.91 45.43 -1.13
CA PRO A 185 23.85 44.73 -1.85
C PRO A 185 23.92 43.23 -1.53
N ASP A 186 23.01 42.77 -0.69
CA ASP A 186 22.92 41.38 -0.28
C ASP A 186 22.60 40.47 -1.49
N PRO A 187 23.40 39.42 -1.78
CA PRO A 187 22.92 38.38 -2.66
C PRO A 187 21.69 37.72 -2.02
N GLN A 188 20.54 37.74 -2.71
CA GLN A 188 19.27 37.02 -2.36
C GLN A 188 19.43 35.56 -1.88
N ALA A 189 20.62 34.97 -1.98
CA ALA A 189 21.01 33.66 -1.50
C ALA A 189 21.01 33.51 0.04
N LEU A 190 21.34 34.54 0.83
CA LEU A 190 21.44 34.40 2.30
C LEU A 190 20.07 34.14 2.97
N PRO A 191 19.00 34.92 2.70
CA PRO A 191 17.67 34.64 3.24
C PRO A 191 17.10 33.30 2.78
N ALA A 192 17.34 32.92 1.52
CA ALA A 192 16.89 31.65 0.97
C ALA A 192 17.58 30.45 1.64
N GLU A 193 18.87 30.56 1.96
CA GLU A 193 19.62 29.52 2.66
C GLU A 193 19.23 29.41 4.14
N ILE A 194 18.96 30.53 4.82
CA ILE A 194 18.40 30.54 6.19
C ILE A 194 17.06 29.80 6.19
N ALA A 195 16.12 30.19 5.33
CA ALA A 195 14.81 29.56 5.24
C ALA A 195 14.90 28.05 4.93
N ARG A 196 15.87 27.64 4.10
CA ARG A 196 16.12 26.22 3.81
C ARG A 196 16.61 25.45 5.03
N ARG A 197 17.51 26.03 5.84
CA ARG A 197 18.03 25.41 7.06
C ARG A 197 16.99 25.36 8.16
N GLU A 198 16.18 26.41 8.31
CA GLU A 198 15.03 26.42 9.21
C GLU A 198 14.02 25.34 8.84
N ALA A 199 13.68 25.21 7.55
CA ALA A 199 12.79 24.14 7.09
C ALA A 199 13.36 22.74 7.35
N LEU A 200 14.68 22.55 7.25
CA LEU A 200 15.33 21.29 7.59
C LEU A 200 15.29 21.02 9.10
N LYS A 201 15.60 22.03 9.93
CA LYS A 201 15.55 21.95 11.38
C LYS A 201 14.13 21.60 11.85
N ALA A 202 13.11 22.28 11.32
CA ALA A 202 11.71 21.99 11.63
C ALA A 202 11.31 20.55 11.29
N ARG A 203 11.82 19.99 10.18
CA ARG A 203 11.59 18.58 9.83
C ARG A 203 12.26 17.62 10.81
N LEU A 204 13.46 17.95 11.30
CA LEU A 204 14.18 17.16 12.30
C LEU A 204 13.52 17.25 13.68
N ASP A 205 13.09 18.45 14.09
CA ASP A 205 12.31 18.68 15.31
C ASP A 205 11.05 17.80 15.30
N ALA A 206 10.29 17.84 14.21
CA ALA A 206 9.11 17.00 14.04
C ALA A 206 9.43 15.49 14.00
N ALA A 207 10.60 15.09 13.48
CA ALA A 207 11.02 13.70 13.48
C ALA A 207 11.37 13.19 14.88
N CYS A 208 12.09 13.97 15.69
CA CYS A 208 12.36 13.65 17.08
C CYS A 208 11.06 13.53 17.88
N ALA A 209 10.17 14.53 17.78
CA ALA A 209 8.89 14.52 18.50
C ALA A 209 8.06 13.28 18.20
N ARG A 210 7.95 12.88 16.93
CA ARG A 210 7.25 11.63 16.55
C ARG A 210 7.90 10.38 17.12
N LEU A 211 9.23 10.31 17.14
CA LEU A 211 9.94 9.15 17.69
C LEU A 211 9.73 9.04 19.21
N GLU A 212 9.72 10.17 19.90
CA GLU A 212 9.45 10.26 21.34
C GLU A 212 7.99 9.92 21.67
N GLU A 213 7.03 10.37 20.87
CA GLU A 213 5.62 10.03 21.03
C GLU A 213 5.38 8.52 20.79
N GLN A 214 6.01 7.95 19.76
CA GLN A 214 5.95 6.51 19.50
C GLN A 214 6.56 5.69 20.63
N ALA A 215 7.70 6.11 21.18
CA ALA A 215 8.34 5.42 22.29
C ALA A 215 7.46 5.43 23.54
N ARG A 216 6.86 6.58 23.87
CA ARG A 216 5.87 6.68 24.97
C ARG A 216 4.66 5.78 24.75
N ALA A 217 4.05 5.81 23.56
CA ALA A 217 2.91 4.95 23.25
C ALA A 217 3.27 3.45 23.31
N GLU A 218 4.46 3.06 22.84
CA GLU A 218 4.98 1.69 22.96
C GLU A 218 5.24 1.32 24.42
N ALA A 219 5.73 2.24 25.24
CA ALA A 219 5.98 2.03 26.67
C ALA A 219 4.67 1.84 27.45
N GLU A 220 3.69 2.71 27.22
CA GLU A 220 2.34 2.60 27.80
C GLU A 220 1.66 1.28 27.42
N ALA A 221 1.74 0.88 26.15
CA ALA A 221 1.17 -0.39 25.69
C ALA A 221 1.89 -1.63 26.25
N ALA A 222 3.19 -1.53 26.51
CA ALA A 222 3.99 -2.63 27.06
C ALA A 222 3.90 -2.74 28.59
N GLN A 223 3.45 -1.67 29.27
CA GLN A 223 3.32 -1.60 30.72
C GLN A 223 2.53 -2.76 31.35
N PRO A 224 1.33 -3.14 30.89
CA PRO A 224 0.56 -4.23 31.50
C PRO A 224 1.27 -5.59 31.35
N GLU A 225 1.89 -5.85 30.19
CA GLU A 225 2.69 -7.07 30.02
C GLU A 225 3.94 -7.08 30.91
N TYR A 226 4.57 -5.93 31.08
CA TYR A 226 5.72 -5.78 31.96
C TYR A 226 5.32 -6.06 33.41
N GLU A 227 4.22 -5.52 33.90
CA GLU A 227 3.70 -5.75 35.25
C GLU A 227 3.43 -7.24 35.51
N VAL A 228 2.80 -7.94 34.56
CA VAL A 228 2.58 -9.40 34.66
C VAL A 228 3.90 -10.17 34.70
N LYS A 229 4.86 -9.82 33.83
CA LYS A 229 6.18 -10.46 33.78
C LYS A 229 7.00 -10.17 35.05
N GLN A 230 6.89 -8.97 35.59
CA GLN A 230 7.54 -8.52 36.81
C GLN A 230 6.95 -9.26 38.02
N ALA A 231 5.62 -9.32 38.16
CA ALA A 231 4.96 -10.10 39.20
C ALA A 231 5.34 -11.60 39.13
N ALA A 232 5.41 -12.18 37.93
CA ALA A 232 5.86 -13.56 37.73
C ALA A 232 7.34 -13.78 38.07
N TYR A 233 8.19 -12.76 37.85
CA TYR A 233 9.59 -12.77 38.26
C TYR A 233 9.74 -12.66 39.78
N ASP A 234 8.91 -11.85 40.43
CA ASP A 234 8.88 -11.65 41.87
C ASP A 234 8.34 -12.86 42.63
N ALA A 235 7.41 -13.60 42.04
CA ALA A 235 6.91 -14.87 42.58
C ALA A 235 7.94 -16.02 42.53
N ARG A 236 8.97 -15.96 41.68
CA ARG A 236 10.01 -17.02 41.59
C ARG A 236 11.05 -16.88 42.70
N LYS A 237 11.08 -17.84 43.65
CA LYS A 237 12.12 -17.96 44.70
C LYS A 237 13.21 -18.97 44.32
N GLY A 238 14.48 -18.64 44.59
CA GLY A 238 15.64 -19.55 44.49
C GLY A 238 16.74 -19.16 43.49
N ARG A 239 17.83 -19.93 43.44
CA ARG A 239 19.08 -19.66 42.66
C ARG A 239 18.96 -19.76 41.12
N ARG A 240 17.77 -20.04 40.57
CA ARG A 240 17.49 -20.04 39.11
C ARG A 240 16.63 -18.83 38.69
N ARG A 241 16.78 -17.69 39.35
CA ARG A 241 16.22 -16.43 38.88
C ARG A 241 16.94 -16.05 37.59
N GLY A 242 16.21 -15.99 36.48
CA GLY A 242 16.73 -15.44 35.22
C GLY A 242 17.04 -13.95 35.35
N ARG A 243 17.31 -13.29 34.22
CA ARG A 243 17.46 -11.83 34.18
C ARG A 243 16.11 -11.15 34.49
N PRO A 244 16.06 -10.09 35.31
CA PRO A 244 14.83 -9.34 35.53
C PRO A 244 14.29 -8.79 34.20
N PRO A 245 12.96 -8.72 34.03
CA PRO A 245 12.37 -8.07 32.86
C PRO A 245 12.78 -6.59 32.83
N LYS A 246 13.08 -6.08 31.65
CA LYS A 246 13.43 -4.66 31.46
C LYS A 246 12.15 -3.83 31.49
N SER A 247 12.17 -2.72 32.23
CA SER A 247 11.10 -1.73 32.19
C SER A 247 10.99 -1.13 30.77
N PRO A 248 9.78 -0.85 30.29
CA PRO A 248 9.61 0.00 29.12
C PRO A 248 10.23 1.38 29.36
N GLU A 249 11.00 1.89 28.40
CA GLU A 249 11.60 3.23 28.46
C GLU A 249 10.75 4.18 27.61
N ASP A 250 10.47 5.38 28.13
CA ASP A 250 9.70 6.41 27.43
C ASP A 250 10.49 7.08 26.29
N ASP A 251 11.82 7.00 26.36
CA ASP A 251 12.71 7.55 25.36
C ASP A 251 12.97 6.56 24.22
N PRO A 252 12.99 7.01 22.96
CA PRO A 252 13.32 6.14 21.85
C PRO A 252 14.80 5.76 21.89
N PRO A 253 15.15 4.52 21.52
CA PRO A 253 16.54 4.09 21.50
C PRO A 253 17.34 4.92 20.47
N PRO A 254 18.64 5.18 20.71
CA PRO A 254 19.45 6.07 19.86
C PRO A 254 19.53 5.62 18.40
N THR A 255 19.43 4.31 18.16
CA THR A 255 19.46 3.70 16.83
C THR A 255 18.13 3.75 16.09
N ARG A 256 17.03 4.16 16.74
CA ARG A 256 15.70 4.25 16.09
C ARG A 256 15.75 5.29 14.97
N GLN A 257 15.14 4.97 13.84
CA GLN A 257 15.21 5.79 12.63
C GLN A 257 13.83 6.31 12.24
N SER A 258 13.80 7.53 11.69
CA SER A 258 12.63 8.09 11.03
C SER A 258 13.01 8.67 9.67
N ASN A 259 12.15 8.52 8.67
CA ASN A 259 12.37 9.11 7.35
C ASN A 259 11.86 10.56 7.32
N LEU A 260 12.71 11.49 6.87
CA LEU A 260 12.35 12.91 6.80
C LEU A 260 11.40 13.26 5.64
N THR A 261 11.27 12.37 4.65
CA THR A 261 10.42 12.60 3.47
C THR A 261 9.04 11.95 3.63
N ASP A 262 8.99 10.71 4.11
CA ASP A 262 7.75 9.97 4.38
C ASP A 262 7.84 9.25 5.72
N PRO A 263 7.48 9.90 6.84
CA PRO A 263 7.68 9.38 8.18
C PRO A 263 6.95 8.07 8.48
N ASP A 264 5.84 7.82 7.77
CA ASP A 264 5.00 6.64 7.99
C ASP A 264 5.52 5.39 7.27
N SER A 265 6.54 5.54 6.42
CA SER A 265 7.15 4.41 5.71
C SER A 265 8.21 3.74 6.59
N ALA A 266 8.50 2.46 6.33
CA ALA A 266 9.50 1.71 7.08
C ALA A 266 10.61 1.13 6.21
N LEU A 267 11.77 0.88 6.83
CA LEU A 267 12.83 0.09 6.21
C LEU A 267 12.46 -1.39 6.24
N MET A 268 12.32 -1.98 5.05
CA MET A 268 11.96 -3.37 4.90
C MET A 268 13.04 -4.12 4.11
N ARG A 269 13.39 -5.31 4.60
CA ARG A 269 14.35 -6.19 3.93
C ARG A 269 13.76 -6.73 2.63
N ARG A 270 14.51 -6.64 1.54
CA ARG A 270 14.16 -7.15 0.20
C ARG A 270 14.48 -8.63 0.05
N SER A 271 15.66 -9.05 0.52
CA SER A 271 16.13 -10.43 0.47
C SER A 271 17.08 -10.75 1.62
N ASP A 272 17.34 -12.04 1.84
CA ASP A 272 18.30 -12.46 2.86
C ASP A 272 19.74 -11.96 2.59
N ALA A 273 20.04 -11.52 1.37
CA ALA A 273 21.36 -11.05 0.92
C ALA A 273 21.58 -9.52 1.04
N HIS A 274 21.04 -8.86 2.07
CA HIS A 274 21.42 -7.50 2.56
C HIS A 274 20.77 -6.24 1.97
N ASP A 275 19.87 -6.29 0.98
CA ASP A 275 19.25 -5.04 0.48
C ASP A 275 18.01 -4.63 1.30
N TYR A 276 18.05 -3.42 1.86
CA TYR A 276 16.93 -2.76 2.52
C TYR A 276 16.37 -1.66 1.63
N ARG A 277 15.04 -1.53 1.65
CA ARG A 277 14.30 -0.47 0.94
C ARG A 277 13.32 0.24 1.87
N GLN A 278 13.07 1.51 1.57
CA GLN A 278 12.00 2.27 2.20
C GLN A 278 10.67 1.89 1.53
N ALA A 279 9.77 1.25 2.26
CA ALA A 279 8.61 0.58 1.67
C ALA A 279 7.40 0.58 2.60
N TYR A 280 6.27 0.19 2.03
CA TYR A 280 5.08 -0.26 2.74
C TYR A 280 4.79 -1.71 2.40
N ASN A 281 4.12 -2.40 3.32
CA ASN A 281 3.62 -3.74 3.11
C ASN A 281 2.16 -3.67 2.67
N ALA A 282 1.92 -3.90 1.38
CA ALA A 282 0.63 -3.87 0.74
C ALA A 282 0.04 -5.28 0.71
N GLN A 283 -1.07 -5.46 1.42
CA GLN A 283 -1.76 -6.74 1.55
C GLN A 283 -3.04 -6.73 0.73
N ALA A 284 -3.36 -7.87 0.14
CA ALA A 284 -4.59 -8.08 -0.60
C ALA A 284 -5.19 -9.44 -0.24
N VAL A 285 -6.52 -9.46 -0.12
CA VAL A 285 -7.32 -10.69 -0.07
C VAL A 285 -7.83 -10.94 -1.47
N VAL A 286 -7.56 -12.10 -2.04
CA VAL A 286 -7.89 -12.46 -3.42
C VAL A 286 -8.82 -13.67 -3.44
N CYS A 287 -9.84 -13.63 -4.28
CA CYS A 287 -10.73 -14.77 -4.50
C CYS A 287 -9.95 -15.95 -5.11
N ALA A 288 -10.00 -17.11 -4.46
CA ALA A 288 -9.31 -18.32 -4.88
C ALA A 288 -10.16 -19.26 -5.75
N GLU A 289 -11.35 -18.81 -6.17
CA GLU A 289 -12.34 -19.58 -6.93
C GLU A 289 -12.35 -19.24 -8.42
N GLY A 290 -11.16 -18.91 -8.97
CA GLY A 290 -10.94 -18.68 -10.40
C GLY A 290 -11.06 -17.22 -10.86
N SER A 291 -11.85 -16.38 -10.17
CA SER A 291 -12.01 -14.98 -10.56
C SER A 291 -10.74 -14.15 -10.35
N GLN A 292 -9.89 -14.50 -9.38
CA GLN A 292 -8.69 -13.74 -8.99
C GLN A 292 -8.98 -12.26 -8.67
N LEU A 293 -10.23 -11.92 -8.33
CA LEU A 293 -10.59 -10.56 -7.92
C LEU A 293 -10.03 -10.25 -6.53
N ILE A 294 -9.56 -9.02 -6.33
CA ILE A 294 -9.14 -8.52 -5.02
C ILE A 294 -10.39 -8.11 -4.25
N LEU A 295 -10.61 -8.69 -3.09
CA LEU A 295 -11.81 -8.56 -2.26
C LEU A 295 -11.63 -7.56 -1.12
N ALA A 296 -10.41 -7.43 -0.61
CA ALA A 296 -10.05 -6.45 0.39
C ALA A 296 -8.59 -6.07 0.25
N THR A 297 -8.27 -4.85 0.70
CA THR A 297 -6.92 -4.31 0.69
C THR A 297 -6.57 -3.81 2.08
N ASN A 298 -5.33 -4.06 2.50
CA ASN A 298 -4.77 -3.42 3.68
C ASN A 298 -3.34 -2.95 3.38
N LEU A 299 -2.85 -2.00 4.17
CA LEU A 299 -1.50 -1.48 4.07
C LEU A 299 -0.98 -1.22 5.48
N THR A 300 0.21 -1.76 5.74
CA THR A 300 0.92 -1.55 7.00
C THR A 300 2.33 -1.01 6.72
N ALA A 301 2.84 -0.25 7.68
CA ALA A 301 4.24 0.15 7.72
C ALA A 301 5.12 -0.93 8.41
N CYS A 302 4.54 -2.05 8.81
CA CYS A 302 5.28 -3.11 9.50
C CYS A 302 5.88 -4.09 8.48
N PRO A 303 7.13 -4.55 8.67
CA PRO A 303 7.70 -5.62 7.86
C PRO A 303 6.99 -6.98 8.02
N SER A 304 6.23 -7.17 9.10
CA SER A 304 5.51 -8.40 9.43
C SER A 304 4.06 -8.35 8.96
N ASP A 305 3.53 -9.50 8.56
CA ASP A 305 2.17 -9.67 8.06
C ASP A 305 1.15 -10.05 9.14
N ALA A 306 1.61 -10.58 10.27
CA ALA A 306 0.75 -11.07 11.35
C ALA A 306 -0.25 -10.06 11.95
N PRO A 307 0.06 -8.76 12.16
CA PRO A 307 -0.81 -7.85 12.92
C PRO A 307 -2.16 -7.57 12.24
N SER A 308 -2.22 -7.74 10.93
CA SER A 308 -3.35 -7.33 10.09
C SER A 308 -4.23 -8.49 9.62
N PHE A 309 -3.91 -9.73 9.96
CA PHE A 309 -4.54 -10.92 9.36
C PHE A 309 -6.06 -10.95 9.57
N ALA A 310 -6.51 -11.12 10.82
CA ALA A 310 -7.93 -11.24 11.13
C ALA A 310 -8.70 -9.95 10.82
N ALA A 311 -8.12 -8.78 11.12
CA ALA A 311 -8.76 -7.49 10.88
C ALA A 311 -9.12 -7.26 9.40
N THR A 312 -8.25 -7.68 8.48
CA THR A 312 -8.48 -7.51 7.04
C THR A 312 -9.63 -8.38 6.54
N ILE A 313 -9.70 -9.64 6.99
CA ILE A 313 -10.77 -10.57 6.60
C ILE A 313 -12.11 -10.15 7.22
N LEU A 314 -12.11 -9.85 8.53
CA LEU A 314 -13.33 -9.49 9.25
C LEU A 314 -13.92 -8.16 8.76
N GLY A 315 -13.09 -7.23 8.29
CA GLY A 315 -13.54 -5.98 7.68
C GLY A 315 -14.36 -6.14 6.40
N MET A 316 -14.33 -7.31 5.74
CA MET A 316 -15.14 -7.59 4.54
C MET A 316 -16.62 -7.81 4.84
N LYS A 317 -16.98 -8.06 6.12
CA LYS A 317 -18.31 -8.47 6.54
C LYS A 317 -19.40 -7.52 6.05
N ASP A 318 -19.19 -6.21 6.20
CA ASP A 318 -20.21 -5.19 5.91
C ASP A 318 -20.29 -4.83 4.42
N GLY A 319 -19.34 -5.28 3.60
CA GLY A 319 -19.31 -5.01 2.16
C GLY A 319 -19.83 -6.18 1.32
N ILE A 320 -19.05 -7.24 1.24
CA ILE A 320 -19.31 -8.39 0.35
C ILE A 320 -19.74 -9.65 1.11
N GLY A 321 -19.41 -9.72 2.40
CA GLY A 321 -19.60 -10.89 3.27
C GLY A 321 -18.27 -11.54 3.66
N LEU A 322 -18.35 -12.54 4.53
CA LEU A 322 -17.19 -13.30 5.01
C LEU A 322 -16.98 -14.57 4.15
N PRO A 323 -15.72 -14.96 3.89
CA PRO A 323 -15.41 -16.20 3.18
C PRO A 323 -15.58 -17.42 4.08
N ALA A 324 -15.75 -18.60 3.48
CA ALA A 324 -15.74 -19.87 4.21
C ALA A 324 -14.32 -20.27 4.64
N THR A 325 -13.33 -20.13 3.74
CA THR A 325 -11.96 -20.58 3.98
C THR A 325 -10.94 -19.50 3.60
N VAL A 326 -9.91 -19.31 4.42
CA VAL A 326 -8.84 -18.33 4.19
C VAL A 326 -7.49 -19.03 4.16
N ILE A 327 -6.73 -18.82 3.07
CA ILE A 327 -5.39 -19.36 2.88
C ILE A 327 -4.36 -18.26 3.13
N ALA A 328 -3.35 -18.50 3.97
CA ALA A 328 -2.29 -17.53 4.27
C ALA A 328 -0.91 -18.19 4.43
N ASP A 329 0.14 -17.40 4.20
CA ASP A 329 1.53 -17.84 4.43
C ASP A 329 1.91 -17.74 5.92
N THR A 330 3.07 -18.32 6.26
CA THR A 330 3.69 -18.31 7.59
C THR A 330 3.84 -16.91 8.17
N GLY A 331 3.95 -15.87 7.33
CA GLY A 331 3.98 -14.47 7.79
C GLY A 331 2.73 -14.05 8.57
N PHE A 332 1.58 -14.69 8.32
CA PHE A 332 0.30 -14.42 8.96
C PHE A 332 0.01 -15.36 10.16
N ALA A 333 0.95 -16.23 10.53
CA ALA A 333 0.78 -17.20 11.61
C ALA A 333 0.70 -16.52 12.98
N SER A 334 -0.53 -16.29 13.46
CA SER A 334 -0.84 -15.75 14.79
C SER A 334 -1.99 -16.52 15.43
N GLY A 335 -1.80 -16.99 16.66
CA GLY A 335 -2.81 -17.77 17.39
C GLY A 335 -4.09 -16.98 17.64
N ASP A 336 -3.96 -15.72 18.05
CA ASP A 336 -5.10 -14.83 18.33
C ASP A 336 -5.90 -14.54 17.05
N ALA A 337 -5.20 -14.36 15.92
CA ALA A 337 -5.85 -14.12 14.64
C ALA A 337 -6.61 -15.37 14.14
N VAL A 338 -6.02 -16.55 14.30
CA VAL A 338 -6.67 -17.83 13.97
C VAL A 338 -7.91 -18.04 14.82
N ALA A 339 -7.82 -17.85 16.13
CA ALA A 339 -8.95 -17.99 17.05
C ALA A 339 -10.07 -16.99 16.73
N ALA A 340 -9.74 -15.74 16.39
CA ALA A 340 -10.73 -14.73 16.01
C ALA A 340 -11.49 -15.08 14.71
N LEU A 341 -10.83 -15.73 13.75
CA LEU A 341 -11.45 -16.20 12.51
C LEU A 341 -12.33 -17.42 12.75
N GLU A 342 -11.85 -18.40 13.50
CA GLU A 342 -12.61 -19.61 13.86
C GLU A 342 -13.88 -19.26 14.65
N ALA A 343 -13.81 -18.26 15.54
CA ALA A 343 -14.97 -17.75 16.28
C ALA A 343 -16.07 -17.15 15.39
N LYS A 344 -15.76 -16.82 14.13
CA LYS A 344 -16.72 -16.35 13.12
C LYS A 344 -17.11 -17.43 12.12
N GLY A 345 -16.71 -18.68 12.35
CA GLY A 345 -16.98 -19.82 11.45
C GLY A 345 -16.14 -19.80 10.18
N ILE A 346 -15.05 -19.02 10.15
CA ILE A 346 -14.13 -18.98 9.02
C ILE A 346 -13.04 -20.02 9.27
N GLU A 347 -12.69 -20.75 8.22
CA GLU A 347 -11.66 -21.78 8.28
C GLU A 347 -10.29 -21.25 7.84
N PRO A 348 -9.34 -20.99 8.76
CA PRO A 348 -7.98 -20.60 8.39
C PRO A 348 -7.12 -21.81 8.01
N LEU A 349 -6.35 -21.65 6.93
CA LEU A 349 -5.28 -22.54 6.46
C LEU A 349 -3.99 -21.73 6.37
N VAL A 350 -3.20 -21.76 7.44
CA VAL A 350 -1.98 -20.94 7.58
C VAL A 350 -0.76 -21.83 7.65
N ALA A 351 0.20 -21.66 6.72
CA ALA A 351 1.44 -22.42 6.77
C ALA A 351 2.21 -22.20 8.08
N ILE A 352 2.66 -23.29 8.69
CA ILE A 352 3.47 -23.26 9.91
C ILE A 352 4.90 -23.67 9.56
N GLY A 353 5.73 -22.68 9.26
CA GLY A 353 7.16 -22.86 8.99
C GLY A 353 7.50 -22.87 7.50
N ARG A 354 8.78 -22.62 7.19
CA ARG A 354 9.30 -22.73 5.83
C ARG A 354 9.50 -24.21 5.53
N THR A 355 8.57 -24.84 4.83
CA THR A 355 8.91 -26.04 4.05
C THR A 355 9.81 -25.57 2.92
N GLN A 356 11.10 -25.93 2.97
CA GLN A 356 11.91 -25.90 1.75
C GLN A 356 11.32 -26.98 0.85
N PRO A 357 10.69 -26.63 -0.30
CA PRO A 357 10.33 -27.67 -1.24
C PRO A 357 11.63 -28.30 -1.71
N ASP A 358 11.71 -29.62 -1.64
CA ASP A 358 12.75 -30.37 -2.32
C ASP A 358 12.65 -30.02 -3.80
N ARG A 359 13.68 -29.37 -4.32
CA ARG A 359 13.76 -28.98 -5.72
C ARG A 359 14.34 -30.20 -6.45
N PRO A 360 13.61 -30.84 -7.38
CA PRO A 360 14.09 -32.05 -8.05
C PRO A 360 15.41 -31.84 -8.83
N TYR A 361 15.72 -30.59 -9.16
CA TYR A 361 16.85 -30.16 -10.00
C TYR A 361 17.83 -29.23 -9.26
N ASP A 362 17.89 -29.29 -7.93
CA ASP A 362 18.86 -28.51 -7.15
C ASP A 362 20.15 -29.31 -6.94
N PHE A 363 21.12 -29.10 -7.83
CA PHE A 363 22.44 -29.74 -7.78
C PHE A 363 23.39 -29.16 -6.72
N ARG A 364 22.91 -28.21 -5.87
CA ARG A 364 23.70 -27.71 -4.75
C ARG A 364 23.80 -28.81 -3.68
N PRO A 365 24.96 -28.97 -3.02
CA PRO A 365 25.05 -29.90 -1.90
C PRO A 365 23.98 -29.55 -0.86
N PRO A 366 23.25 -30.55 -0.33
CA PRO A 366 22.20 -30.30 0.64
C PRO A 366 22.81 -29.58 1.85
N PRO A 367 22.20 -28.49 2.32
CA PRO A 367 22.68 -27.82 3.51
C PRO A 367 22.60 -28.78 4.70
N ASP A 368 23.51 -28.61 5.67
CA ASP A 368 23.47 -29.40 6.90
C ASP A 368 22.05 -29.35 7.52
N PRO A 369 21.50 -30.50 7.92
CA PRO A 369 20.14 -30.57 8.45
C PRO A 369 20.08 -29.72 9.72
N LYS A 370 19.35 -28.61 9.67
CA LYS A 370 19.08 -27.81 10.85
C LYS A 370 18.13 -28.61 11.75
N PRO A 371 18.39 -28.70 13.07
CA PRO A 371 17.50 -29.39 13.97
C PRO A 371 16.08 -28.80 13.85
N PRO A 372 15.04 -29.64 13.76
CA PRO A 372 13.68 -29.14 13.61
C PRO A 372 13.34 -28.24 14.79
N ARG A 373 12.81 -27.06 14.50
CA ARG A 373 12.33 -26.16 15.55
C ARG A 373 11.20 -26.87 16.28
N ARG A 374 11.35 -27.09 17.59
CA ARG A 374 10.31 -27.71 18.41
C ARG A 374 9.11 -26.77 18.48
N ILE A 375 8.02 -27.16 17.82
CA ILE A 375 6.74 -26.43 17.88
C ILE A 375 5.99 -26.94 19.10
N SER A 376 5.84 -26.09 20.11
CA SER A 376 5.15 -26.44 21.37
C SER A 376 3.73 -25.90 21.46
N GLU A 377 3.36 -24.93 20.61
CA GLU A 377 2.06 -24.27 20.67
C GLU A 377 0.94 -25.20 20.15
N PRO A 378 -0.11 -25.49 20.94
CA PRO A 378 -1.16 -26.45 20.57
C PRO A 378 -1.89 -26.11 19.27
N TRP A 379 -2.18 -24.82 19.02
CA TRP A 379 -2.87 -24.37 17.81
C TRP A 379 -2.03 -24.62 16.54
N ARG A 380 -0.69 -24.50 16.63
CA ARG A 380 0.21 -24.76 15.51
C ARG A 380 0.27 -26.25 15.16
N LEU A 381 0.25 -27.13 16.17
CA LEU A 381 0.19 -28.58 15.97
C LEU A 381 -1.13 -28.98 15.30
N LYS A 382 -2.26 -28.41 15.75
CA LYS A 382 -3.57 -28.59 15.10
C LYS A 382 -3.55 -28.11 13.63
N MET A 383 -2.97 -26.95 13.37
CA MET A 383 -2.86 -26.40 12.01
C MET A 383 -1.98 -27.26 11.10
N LEU A 384 -0.86 -27.79 11.61
CA LEU A 384 0.00 -28.71 10.86
C LEU A 384 -0.75 -29.99 10.47
N ALA A 385 -1.39 -30.66 11.44
CA ALA A 385 -2.19 -31.86 11.18
C ALA A 385 -3.31 -31.59 10.17
N LYS A 386 -3.91 -30.39 10.23
CA LYS A 386 -4.93 -29.96 9.27
C LYS A 386 -4.37 -29.79 7.85
N LEU A 387 -3.23 -29.13 7.70
CA LEU A 387 -2.56 -28.95 6.40
C LEU A 387 -2.03 -30.25 5.81
N GLU A 388 -1.86 -31.31 6.60
CA GLU A 388 -1.49 -32.65 6.12
C GLU A 388 -2.65 -33.41 5.46
N THR A 389 -3.90 -32.98 5.66
CA THR A 389 -5.06 -33.57 4.98
C THR A 389 -5.02 -33.30 3.48
N GLU A 390 -5.45 -34.28 2.67
CA GLU A 390 -5.41 -34.16 1.21
C GLU A 390 -6.27 -33.00 0.67
N ASP A 391 -7.41 -32.73 1.30
CA ASP A 391 -8.29 -31.62 0.91
C ASP A 391 -7.66 -30.27 1.23
N ALA A 392 -7.04 -30.11 2.40
CA ALA A 392 -6.32 -28.88 2.74
C ALA A 392 -5.10 -28.67 1.84
N LYS A 393 -4.35 -29.72 1.48
CA LYS A 393 -3.24 -29.63 0.51
C LYS A 393 -3.72 -29.12 -0.84
N LYS A 394 -4.83 -29.68 -1.36
CA LYS A 394 -5.42 -29.26 -2.64
C LYS A 394 -5.89 -27.81 -2.60
N LEU A 395 -6.56 -27.39 -1.53
CA LEU A 395 -6.97 -25.99 -1.34
C LEU A 395 -5.76 -25.06 -1.24
N TYR A 396 -4.79 -25.39 -0.39
CA TYR A 396 -3.58 -24.59 -0.18
C TYR A 396 -2.74 -24.45 -1.46
N ALA A 397 -2.67 -25.51 -2.29
CA ALA A 397 -1.97 -25.47 -3.58
C ALA A 397 -2.51 -24.39 -4.52
N ARG A 398 -3.80 -24.02 -4.41
CA ARG A 398 -4.40 -22.92 -5.20
C ARG A 398 -3.78 -21.56 -4.91
N ARG A 399 -3.10 -21.37 -3.76
CA ARG A 399 -2.42 -20.11 -3.42
C ARG A 399 -1.44 -19.66 -4.52
N ARG A 400 -0.70 -20.59 -5.11
CA ARG A 400 0.27 -20.33 -6.20
C ARG A 400 -0.38 -19.78 -7.47
N GLN A 401 -1.65 -20.07 -7.69
CA GLN A 401 -2.41 -19.68 -8.88
C GLN A 401 -3.38 -18.52 -8.60
N THR A 402 -3.37 -17.94 -7.41
CA THR A 402 -4.35 -16.92 -6.99
C THR A 402 -3.65 -15.61 -6.70
N VAL A 403 -3.12 -15.43 -5.48
CA VAL A 403 -2.57 -14.14 -5.04
C VAL A 403 -1.23 -13.78 -5.68
N GLU A 404 -0.37 -14.77 -5.96
CA GLU A 404 0.94 -14.54 -6.60
C GLU A 404 0.82 -13.96 -8.02
N PRO A 405 -0.04 -14.50 -8.92
CA PRO A 405 -0.34 -13.88 -10.20
C PRO A 405 -0.88 -12.45 -10.10
N VAL A 406 -1.75 -12.16 -9.11
CA VAL A 406 -2.28 -10.80 -8.92
C VAL A 406 -1.16 -9.81 -8.65
N PHE A 407 -0.26 -10.12 -7.71
CA PHE A 407 0.89 -9.25 -7.43
C PHE A 407 1.88 -9.20 -8.59
N GLY A 408 2.06 -10.29 -9.33
CA GLY A 408 2.83 -10.33 -10.56
C GLY A 408 2.29 -9.35 -11.61
N ILE A 409 0.97 -9.36 -11.85
CA ILE A 409 0.30 -8.44 -12.78
C ILE A 409 0.46 -6.99 -12.31
N ILE A 410 0.21 -6.70 -11.03
CA ILE A 410 0.33 -5.34 -10.50
C ILE A 410 1.75 -4.80 -10.68
N LYS A 411 2.78 -5.60 -10.38
CA LYS A 411 4.17 -5.13 -10.44
C LYS A 411 4.76 -5.12 -11.84
N ALA A 412 4.55 -6.18 -12.62
CA ALA A 412 5.20 -6.37 -13.91
C ALA A 412 4.35 -5.85 -15.07
N ALA A 413 3.05 -6.14 -15.09
CA ALA A 413 2.18 -5.78 -16.21
C ALA A 413 1.60 -4.36 -16.08
N LEU A 414 1.17 -3.95 -14.87
CA LEU A 414 0.78 -2.55 -14.62
C LEU A 414 1.99 -1.66 -14.35
N GLY A 415 3.10 -2.23 -13.87
CA GLY A 415 4.31 -1.46 -13.55
C GLY A 415 4.26 -0.74 -12.20
N PHE A 416 3.33 -1.11 -11.31
CA PHE A 416 3.17 -0.46 -10.01
C PHE A 416 4.11 -1.07 -8.97
N VAL A 417 5.28 -0.47 -8.81
CA VAL A 417 6.32 -0.90 -7.85
C VAL A 417 6.60 0.12 -6.75
N ARG A 418 6.09 1.35 -6.90
CA ARG A 418 6.31 2.48 -5.99
C ARG A 418 5.04 3.33 -5.88
N PHE A 419 4.73 3.77 -4.66
CA PHE A 419 3.64 4.72 -4.42
C PHE A 419 4.00 6.14 -4.88
N HIS A 420 3.00 6.91 -5.29
CA HIS A 420 3.17 8.32 -5.65
C HIS A 420 2.73 9.27 -4.55
N LEU A 421 1.95 8.79 -3.59
CA LEU A 421 1.58 9.55 -2.40
C LEU A 421 2.53 9.27 -1.21
N ARG A 422 2.40 10.09 -0.17
CA ARG A 422 3.12 10.00 1.11
C ARG A 422 2.12 10.07 2.24
N SER A 423 2.46 9.60 3.43
CA SER A 423 1.58 9.30 4.57
C SER A 423 0.72 8.05 4.41
N LEU A 424 0.56 7.29 5.49
CA LEU A 424 -0.13 6.01 5.52
C LEU A 424 -1.55 6.10 4.99
N ALA A 425 -2.30 7.14 5.37
CA ALA A 425 -3.70 7.32 4.97
C ALA A 425 -3.84 7.52 3.45
N LYS A 426 -2.96 8.31 2.83
CA LYS A 426 -2.98 8.58 1.39
C LYS A 426 -2.46 7.38 0.60
N VAL A 427 -1.41 6.72 1.10
CA VAL A 427 -0.85 5.53 0.46
C VAL A 427 -1.85 4.36 0.51
N ARG A 428 -2.64 4.23 1.59
CA ARG A 428 -3.79 3.30 1.66
C ARG A 428 -4.79 3.56 0.55
N ALA A 429 -5.19 4.82 0.36
CA ALA A 429 -6.12 5.20 -0.70
C ALA A 429 -5.56 4.86 -2.10
N GLU A 430 -4.26 5.08 -2.34
CA GLU A 430 -3.62 4.72 -3.60
C GLU A 430 -3.53 3.20 -3.81
N TRP A 431 -3.34 2.43 -2.73
CA TRP A 431 -3.38 0.97 -2.80
C TRP A 431 -4.78 0.45 -3.19
N THR A 432 -5.83 1.01 -2.59
CA THR A 432 -7.22 0.72 -2.98
C THR A 432 -7.49 1.10 -4.44
N LEU A 433 -6.98 2.24 -4.90
CA LEU A 433 -7.12 2.66 -6.30
C LEU A 433 -6.43 1.69 -7.29
N ILE A 434 -5.26 1.16 -6.94
CA ILE A 434 -4.57 0.13 -7.75
C ILE A 434 -5.35 -1.18 -7.76
N ALA A 435 -5.87 -1.61 -6.61
CA ALA A 435 -6.70 -2.81 -6.55
C ALA A 435 -8.01 -2.67 -7.34
N LEU A 436 -8.62 -1.49 -7.30
CA LEU A 436 -9.78 -1.12 -8.11
C LEU A 436 -9.47 -1.19 -9.61
N ALA A 437 -8.36 -0.58 -10.04
CA ALA A 437 -7.93 -0.64 -11.44
C ALA A 437 -7.63 -2.07 -11.91
N TYR A 438 -6.97 -2.87 -11.07
CA TYR A 438 -6.76 -4.30 -11.32
C TYR A 438 -8.11 -5.04 -11.48
N ASN A 439 -9.04 -4.82 -10.56
CA ASN A 439 -10.36 -5.47 -10.58
C ASN A 439 -11.15 -5.10 -11.83
N CYS A 440 -11.18 -3.83 -12.25
CA CYS A 440 -11.85 -3.44 -13.50
C CYS A 440 -11.26 -4.17 -14.72
N ARG A 441 -9.93 -4.24 -14.81
CA ARG A 441 -9.24 -4.96 -15.89
C ARG A 441 -9.50 -6.46 -15.82
N ARG A 442 -9.57 -7.05 -14.63
CA ARG A 442 -9.87 -8.48 -14.45
C ARG A 442 -11.32 -8.79 -14.78
N LEU A 443 -12.26 -7.99 -14.31
CA LEU A 443 -13.70 -8.13 -14.57
C LEU A 443 -13.97 -8.06 -16.08
N HIS A 444 -13.39 -7.08 -16.76
CA HIS A 444 -13.47 -6.98 -18.21
C HIS A 444 -12.99 -8.27 -18.90
N ARG A 445 -11.84 -8.84 -18.51
CA ARG A 445 -11.34 -10.10 -19.09
C ARG A 445 -12.23 -11.31 -18.77
N LEU A 446 -12.85 -11.34 -17.60
CA LEU A 446 -13.76 -12.42 -17.20
C LEU A 446 -15.10 -12.36 -17.95
N GLN A 447 -15.53 -11.18 -18.39
CA GLN A 447 -16.75 -11.03 -19.21
C GLN A 447 -16.55 -11.46 -20.67
N GLN A 448 -15.29 -11.55 -21.12
CA GLN A 448 -14.93 -11.99 -22.48
C GLN A 448 -14.60 -13.49 -22.56
N ALA A 449 -14.52 -14.18 -21.41
CA ALA A 449 -14.20 -15.60 -21.30
C ALA A 449 -15.48 -16.41 -21.07
#